data_AF-A0A753LDX8-F1
#
_entry.id   AF-A0A753LDX8-F1
#
_cell.length_a   1.000
_cell.length_b   1.000
_cell.length_c   1.000
_cell.angle_alpha   90.00
_cell.angle_beta   90.00
_cell.angle_gamma   90.00
#
_symmetry.space_group_name_H-M   'P 1'
#
loop_
_entity.id
_entity.type
_entity.pdbx_description
1 polymer ?
#
loop_
_entity_poly.entity_id
_entity_poly.type
_entity_poly.pdbx_seq_one_letter_code
_entity_poly.pdbx_strand_id
1 'polypeptide(L)'
;MAKNNLIRVKNTQAVQKYLNKEGKNFNNDFRNEMIVKMRDISKELQTGINNAAAGGVVPFTGNAMLYFFNKRVTGVTCTIQVKDIQAQYLYGSLVKQESLDKFIPTSKTKLTKQGNITGLKSNLKSGKYKVVESKGVKRIVDTRKKKDRVIATKDTKTRKIIFDFYKEADSRIL
;
A
#
# COMPACT_ATOMS: atom_id res chain seq x y z
N MET A 1 -11.12 33.76 5.90
CA MET A 1 -12.08 34.87 6.06
C MET A 1 -13.24 34.65 5.10
N ALA A 2 -14.42 34.28 5.62
CA ALA A 2 -15.63 34.23 4.79
C ALA A 2 -16.05 35.67 4.47
N LYS A 3 -16.14 36.03 3.19
CA LYS A 3 -16.66 37.33 2.77
C LYS A 3 -18.16 37.34 3.06
N ASN A 4 -18.58 38.11 4.07
CA ASN A 4 -19.99 38.38 4.33
C ASN A 4 -20.55 39.28 3.23
N ASN A 5 -20.95 38.68 2.12
CA ASN A 5 -21.77 39.34 1.10
C ASN A 5 -23.23 39.31 1.57
N LEU A 6 -23.66 40.35 2.29
CA LEU A 6 -25.07 40.56 2.61
C LEU A 6 -25.85 40.79 1.30
N ILE A 7 -26.56 39.76 0.84
CA ILE A 7 -27.43 39.88 -0.34
C ILE A 7 -28.75 40.49 0.07
N ARG A 8 -29.08 41.68 -0.45
CA ARG A 8 -30.43 42.27 -0.31
C ARG A 8 -31.42 41.46 -1.15
N VAL A 9 -32.17 40.59 -0.49
CA VAL A 9 -33.20 39.78 -1.14
C VAL A 9 -34.54 40.53 -1.09
N LYS A 10 -35.06 40.92 -2.27
CA LYS A 10 -36.18 41.87 -2.37
C LYS A 10 -37.58 41.25 -2.19
N ASN A 11 -37.72 39.93 -2.36
CA ASN A 11 -38.99 39.21 -2.22
C ASN A 11 -38.78 37.70 -1.94
N THR A 12 -39.86 37.00 -1.60
CA THR A 12 -39.86 35.57 -1.24
C THR A 12 -39.34 34.67 -2.37
N GLN A 13 -39.64 34.97 -3.62
CA GLN A 13 -39.12 34.23 -4.78
C GLN A 13 -37.60 34.35 -4.91
N ALA A 14 -37.04 35.54 -4.66
CA ALA A 14 -35.60 35.75 -4.67
C ALA A 14 -34.92 35.02 -3.50
N VAL A 15 -35.57 34.92 -2.33
CA VAL A 15 -35.07 34.12 -1.18
C VAL A 15 -35.00 32.65 -1.57
N GLN A 16 -36.05 32.11 -2.17
CA GLN A 16 -36.08 30.71 -2.57
C GLN A 16 -35.03 30.38 -3.64
N LYS A 17 -34.83 31.27 -4.62
CA LYS A 17 -33.76 31.12 -5.63
C LYS A 17 -32.37 31.15 -5.01
N TYR A 18 -32.14 32.06 -4.05
CA TYR A 18 -30.86 32.17 -3.36
C TYR A 18 -30.57 30.91 -2.53
N LEU A 19 -31.51 30.47 -1.69
CA LEU A 19 -31.35 29.25 -0.88
C LEU A 19 -31.09 28.01 -1.74
N ASN A 20 -31.80 27.87 -2.86
CA ASN A 20 -31.57 26.76 -3.79
C ASN A 20 -30.19 26.81 -4.47
N LYS A 21 -29.66 28.00 -4.74
CA LYS A 21 -28.33 28.18 -5.32
C LYS A 21 -27.24 27.88 -4.28
N GLU A 22 -27.32 28.49 -3.11
CA GLU A 22 -26.31 28.30 -2.06
C GLU A 22 -26.33 26.88 -1.50
N GLY A 23 -27.52 26.27 -1.35
CA GLY A 23 -27.62 24.86 -0.97
C GLY A 23 -26.93 23.92 -1.97
N LYS A 24 -27.02 24.22 -3.27
CA LYS A 24 -26.28 23.47 -4.32
C LYS A 24 -24.78 23.72 -4.24
N ASN A 25 -24.34 24.97 -4.04
CA ASN A 25 -22.93 25.32 -3.92
C ASN A 25 -22.30 24.63 -2.71
N PHE A 26 -22.91 24.77 -1.53
CA PHE A 26 -22.45 24.14 -0.30
C PHE A 26 -22.30 22.62 -0.44
N ASN A 27 -23.28 21.96 -1.05
CA ASN A 27 -23.22 20.53 -1.30
C ASN A 27 -22.06 20.15 -2.26
N ASN A 28 -21.83 20.95 -3.29
CA ASN A 28 -20.70 20.74 -4.20
C ASN A 28 -19.34 20.95 -3.52
N ASP A 29 -19.22 22.00 -2.70
CA ASP A 29 -18.01 22.33 -1.96
C ASP A 29 -17.68 21.23 -0.95
N PHE A 30 -18.65 20.80 -0.15
CA PHE A 30 -18.50 19.69 0.78
C PHE A 30 -18.05 18.40 0.08
N ARG A 31 -18.68 18.03 -1.05
CA ARG A 31 -18.28 16.85 -1.82
C ARG A 31 -16.86 16.96 -2.35
N ASN A 32 -16.46 18.14 -2.81
CA ASN A 32 -15.11 18.36 -3.33
C ASN A 32 -14.07 18.31 -2.22
N GLU A 33 -14.35 18.92 -1.06
CA GLU A 33 -13.51 18.84 0.12
C GLU A 33 -13.30 17.38 0.54
N MET A 34 -14.38 16.61 0.64
CA MET A 34 -14.31 15.18 0.96
C MET A 34 -13.45 14.41 -0.04
N ILE A 35 -13.60 14.69 -1.34
CA ILE A 35 -12.82 14.03 -2.38
C ILE A 35 -11.33 14.33 -2.24
N VAL A 36 -10.97 15.57 -1.93
CA VAL A 36 -9.58 15.99 -1.76
C VAL A 36 -9.00 15.37 -0.49
N LYS A 37 -9.69 15.51 0.64
CA LYS A 37 -9.25 14.97 1.94
C LYS A 37 -9.00 13.47 1.87
N MET A 38 -9.93 12.70 1.29
CA MET A 38 -9.78 11.23 1.19
C MET A 38 -8.66 10.83 0.21
N ARG A 39 -8.42 11.63 -0.84
CA ARG A 39 -7.26 11.41 -1.73
C ARG A 39 -5.95 11.59 -0.97
N ASP A 40 -5.86 12.60 -0.12
CA ASP A 40 -4.65 12.90 0.63
C ASP A 40 -4.40 11.85 1.73
N ILE A 41 -5.45 11.40 2.43
CA ILE A 41 -5.37 10.24 3.34
C ILE A 41 -4.83 9.00 2.60
N SER A 42 -5.30 8.73 1.37
CA SER A 42 -4.77 7.60 0.59
C SER A 42 -3.26 7.72 0.30
N LYS A 43 -2.73 8.93 0.10
CA LYS A 43 -1.29 9.16 -0.11
C LYS A 43 -0.51 9.03 1.20
N GLU A 44 -1.07 9.49 2.30
CA GLU A 44 -0.48 9.34 3.63
C GLU A 44 -0.37 7.87 4.03
N LEU A 45 -1.41 7.07 3.79
CA LEU A 45 -1.38 5.63 4.02
C LEU A 45 -0.28 4.96 3.17
N GLN A 46 -0.17 5.32 1.88
CA GLN A 46 0.92 4.84 1.04
C GLN A 46 2.30 5.21 1.61
N THR A 47 2.44 6.44 2.09
CA THR A 47 3.70 6.94 2.68
C THR A 47 4.02 6.22 3.99
N GLY A 48 3.01 5.95 4.83
CA GLY A 48 3.14 5.19 6.06
C GLY A 48 3.64 3.77 5.80
N ILE A 49 3.04 3.07 4.83
CA ILE A 49 3.51 1.74 4.37
C ILE A 49 4.96 1.83 3.90
N ASN A 50 5.30 2.87 3.14
CA ASN A 50 6.64 3.05 2.59
C ASN A 50 7.69 3.26 3.69
N ASN A 51 7.37 4.06 4.71
CA ASN A 51 8.27 4.39 5.82
C ASN A 51 8.44 3.22 6.79
N ALA A 52 7.40 2.38 6.97
CA ALA A 52 7.46 1.19 7.79
C ALA A 52 8.38 0.09 7.22
N ALA A 53 8.70 0.15 5.92
CA ALA A 53 9.56 -0.83 5.26
C ALA A 53 11.05 -0.56 5.54
N ALA A 54 11.62 -1.24 6.54
CA ALA A 54 13.02 -1.05 6.99
C ALA A 54 14.11 -1.13 5.90
N GLY A 55 13.90 -1.96 4.85
CA GLY A 55 14.84 -2.11 3.72
C GLY A 55 14.55 -1.20 2.52
N GLY A 56 13.58 -0.29 2.67
CA GLY A 56 12.94 0.43 1.59
C GLY A 56 11.91 -0.42 0.86
N VAL A 57 11.12 0.25 0.03
CA VAL A 57 9.99 -0.35 -0.68
C VAL A 57 10.47 -0.95 -1.99
N VAL A 58 9.96 -2.13 -2.36
CA VAL A 58 10.15 -2.63 -3.72
C VAL A 58 9.28 -1.83 -4.69
N PRO A 59 9.72 -1.56 -5.93
CA PRO A 59 8.92 -0.76 -6.88
C PRO A 59 7.47 -1.25 -7.03
N PHE A 60 7.27 -2.56 -6.93
CA PHE A 60 5.95 -3.19 -6.97
C PHE A 60 4.99 -2.68 -5.89
N THR A 61 5.45 -2.37 -4.67
CA THR A 61 4.58 -1.93 -3.55
C THR A 61 4.66 -0.44 -3.25
N GLY A 62 5.50 0.32 -3.96
CA GLY A 62 5.66 1.77 -3.76
C GLY A 62 4.46 2.61 -4.20
N ASN A 63 3.53 2.00 -4.95
CA ASN A 63 2.25 2.58 -5.37
C ASN A 63 1.16 1.50 -5.28
N ALA A 64 0.86 1.11 -4.04
CA ALA A 64 -0.08 0.07 -3.69
C ALA A 64 -1.51 0.57 -3.41
N MET A 65 -1.65 1.83 -3.03
CA MET A 65 -2.95 2.41 -2.73
C MET A 65 -3.71 2.82 -4.00
N LEU A 66 -5.00 2.56 -4.00
CA LEU A 66 -5.99 3.06 -4.94
C LEU A 66 -6.94 3.99 -4.22
N TYR A 67 -7.25 5.08 -4.90
CA TYR A 67 -8.29 6.00 -4.52
C TYR A 67 -9.21 6.26 -5.70
N PHE A 68 -10.51 6.12 -5.48
CA PHE A 68 -11.55 6.52 -6.43
C PHE A 68 -12.77 7.03 -5.69
N PHE A 69 -13.59 7.82 -6.40
CA PHE A 69 -14.81 8.38 -5.85
C PHE A 69 -15.95 8.26 -6.87
N ASN A 70 -17.17 8.21 -6.36
CA ASN A 70 -18.38 8.22 -7.16
C ASN A 70 -19.32 9.32 -6.64
N LYS A 71 -19.63 10.30 -7.49
CA LYS A 71 -20.60 11.37 -7.19
C LYS A 71 -22.00 10.91 -7.59
N ARG A 72 -22.93 10.96 -6.63
CA ARG A 72 -24.37 10.73 -6.85
C ARG A 72 -25.14 12.03 -6.64
N VAL A 73 -26.41 12.05 -7.05
CA VAL A 73 -27.29 13.21 -6.81
C VAL A 73 -27.37 13.54 -5.32
N THR A 74 -27.39 12.53 -4.46
CA THR A 74 -27.54 12.66 -3.00
C THR A 74 -26.22 12.76 -2.22
N GLY A 75 -25.06 12.48 -2.81
CA GLY A 75 -23.79 12.52 -2.07
C GLY A 75 -22.57 12.12 -2.87
N VAL A 76 -21.49 11.79 -2.16
CA VAL A 76 -20.26 11.24 -2.73
C VAL A 76 -19.83 10.01 -1.92
N THR A 77 -19.40 8.97 -2.61
CA THR A 77 -18.71 7.83 -2.01
C THR A 77 -17.24 7.91 -2.36
N CYS A 78 -16.36 7.84 -1.38
CA CYS A 78 -14.91 7.83 -1.54
C CYS A 78 -14.39 6.48 -1.07
N THR A 79 -13.58 5.80 -1.89
CA THR A 79 -13.04 4.47 -1.59
C THR A 79 -11.52 4.52 -1.61
N ILE A 80 -10.92 4.04 -0.53
CA ILE A 80 -9.47 3.81 -0.41
C ILE A 80 -9.26 2.30 -0.26
N GLN A 81 -8.43 1.71 -1.13
CA GLN A 81 -8.13 0.28 -1.07
C GLN A 81 -6.71 -0.01 -1.55
N VAL A 82 -6.21 -1.22 -1.28
CA VAL A 82 -4.95 -1.72 -1.87
C VAL A 82 -5.27 -2.37 -3.23
N LYS A 83 -4.44 -2.20 -4.27
CA LYS A 83 -4.68 -2.88 -5.57
C LYS A 83 -4.66 -4.39 -5.37
N ASP A 84 -5.56 -5.10 -6.04
CA ASP A 84 -5.74 -6.55 -5.91
C ASP A 84 -4.43 -7.34 -6.08
N ILE A 85 -3.64 -7.00 -7.10
CA ILE A 85 -2.37 -7.68 -7.40
C ILE A 85 -1.38 -7.54 -6.24
N GLN A 86 -1.38 -6.40 -5.54
CA GLN A 86 -0.51 -6.15 -4.40
C GLN A 86 -1.14 -6.60 -3.08
N ALA A 87 -2.47 -6.67 -2.98
CA ALA A 87 -3.19 -7.06 -1.78
C ALA A 87 -2.76 -8.46 -1.32
N GLN A 88 -2.66 -9.44 -2.23
CA GLN A 88 -2.16 -10.78 -1.88
C GLN A 88 -0.74 -10.74 -1.33
N TYR A 89 0.12 -9.90 -1.90
CA TYR A 89 1.51 -9.77 -1.44
C TYR A 89 1.60 -9.08 -0.07
N LEU A 90 0.77 -8.07 0.16
CA LEU A 90 0.82 -7.19 1.33
C LEU A 90 -0.04 -7.67 2.50
N TYR A 91 -1.01 -8.55 2.28
CA TYR A 91 -1.98 -8.99 3.29
C TYR A 91 -1.30 -9.45 4.58
N GLY A 92 -0.29 -10.32 4.45
CA GLY A 92 0.53 -10.85 5.53
C GLY A 92 1.29 -9.80 6.37
N SER A 93 1.43 -8.59 5.82
CA SER A 93 2.21 -7.49 6.38
C SER A 93 1.35 -6.30 6.81
N LEU A 94 0.09 -6.25 6.37
CA LEU A 94 -0.84 -5.13 6.59
C LEU A 94 -2.06 -5.46 7.46
N VAL A 95 -2.49 -6.72 7.46
CA VAL A 95 -3.77 -7.12 8.08
C VAL A 95 -3.55 -8.20 9.13
N LYS A 96 -2.97 -9.33 8.73
CA LYS A 96 -2.80 -10.49 9.61
C LYS A 96 -1.48 -11.15 9.32
N GLN A 97 -0.80 -11.65 10.36
CA GLN A 97 0.41 -12.44 10.18
C GLN A 97 0.12 -13.68 9.34
N GLU A 98 0.94 -13.89 8.33
CA GLU A 98 0.86 -15.02 7.42
C GLU A 98 2.19 -15.77 7.44
N SER A 99 2.13 -17.09 7.57
CA SER A 99 3.29 -17.97 7.45
C SER A 99 3.47 -18.36 5.99
N LEU A 100 4.70 -18.20 5.48
CA LEU A 100 5.01 -18.52 4.09
C LEU A 100 6.27 -19.36 4.00
N ASP A 101 6.16 -20.41 3.19
CA ASP A 101 7.30 -21.23 2.80
C ASP A 101 8.14 -20.49 1.77
N LYS A 102 9.35 -20.12 2.16
CA LYS A 102 10.24 -19.38 1.27
C LYS A 102 11.70 -19.74 1.48
N PHE A 103 12.53 -19.36 0.50
CA PHE A 103 13.97 -19.44 0.65
C PHE A 103 14.45 -18.31 1.57
N ILE A 104 14.96 -18.68 2.74
CA ILE A 104 15.57 -17.78 3.70
C ILE A 104 17.07 -17.69 3.39
N PRO A 105 17.60 -16.49 3.09
CA PRO A 105 19.02 -16.31 2.85
C PRO A 105 19.86 -16.64 4.09
N THR A 106 21.02 -17.24 3.88
CA THR A 106 22.01 -17.43 4.95
C THR A 106 22.72 -16.11 5.29
N SER A 107 23.31 -16.00 6.47
CA SER A 107 24.00 -14.77 6.94
C SER A 107 25.14 -14.30 6.03
N LYS A 108 25.74 -15.23 5.27
CA LYS A 108 26.84 -14.95 4.33
C LYS A 108 26.35 -14.49 2.95
N THR A 109 25.04 -14.45 2.71
CA THR A 109 24.47 -14.14 1.40
C THR A 109 24.38 -12.63 1.17
N LYS A 110 24.89 -12.16 0.03
CA LYS A 110 24.82 -10.74 -0.34
C LYS A 110 23.39 -10.35 -0.72
N LEU A 111 22.78 -9.49 0.09
CA LEU A 111 21.42 -9.01 -0.13
C LEU A 111 21.39 -7.61 -0.75
N THR A 112 20.29 -7.29 -1.42
CA THR A 112 19.94 -5.91 -1.78
C THR A 112 19.45 -5.17 -0.53
N LYS A 113 19.29 -3.83 -0.63
CA LYS A 113 18.71 -3.01 0.46
C LYS A 113 17.35 -3.54 0.94
N GLN A 114 16.53 -4.03 0.01
CA GLN A 114 15.20 -4.60 0.28
C GLN A 114 15.24 -6.04 0.81
N GLY A 115 16.43 -6.61 1.06
CA GLY A 115 16.60 -7.96 1.60
C GLY A 115 16.51 -9.10 0.58
N ASN A 116 16.53 -8.81 -0.73
CA ASN A 116 16.51 -9.83 -1.78
C ASN A 116 17.91 -10.40 -2.04
N ILE A 117 18.01 -11.67 -2.43
CA ILE A 117 19.30 -12.26 -2.84
C ILE A 117 19.76 -11.59 -4.15
N THR A 118 20.94 -10.98 -4.12
CA THR A 118 21.48 -10.24 -5.27
C THR A 118 21.70 -11.16 -6.46
N GLY A 119 21.11 -10.82 -7.62
CA GLY A 119 21.29 -11.58 -8.86
C GLY A 119 20.68 -12.98 -8.86
N LEU A 120 19.74 -13.29 -7.97
CA LEU A 120 19.18 -14.64 -7.83
C LEU A 120 18.66 -15.22 -9.16
N LYS A 121 17.80 -14.47 -9.86
CA LYS A 121 17.17 -14.92 -11.11
C LYS A 121 18.19 -15.23 -12.21
N SER A 122 19.15 -14.33 -12.44
CA SER A 122 20.17 -14.50 -13.47
C SER A 122 21.15 -15.63 -13.13
N ASN A 123 21.53 -15.77 -11.86
CA ASN A 123 22.41 -16.84 -11.40
C ASN A 123 21.73 -18.21 -11.45
N LEU A 124 20.43 -18.30 -11.15
CA LEU A 124 19.65 -19.53 -11.37
C LEU A 124 19.58 -19.88 -12.85
N LYS A 125 19.24 -18.92 -13.72
CA LYS A 125 19.14 -19.14 -15.17
C LYS A 125 20.47 -19.61 -15.80
N SER A 126 21.59 -19.05 -15.33
CA SER A 126 22.93 -19.41 -15.82
C SER A 126 23.52 -20.68 -15.18
N GLY A 127 22.79 -21.35 -14.27
CA GLY A 127 23.27 -22.55 -13.57
C GLY A 127 24.36 -22.30 -12.52
N LYS A 128 24.74 -21.02 -12.30
CA LYS A 128 25.64 -20.61 -11.21
C LYS A 128 25.02 -20.87 -9.85
N TYR A 129 23.70 -20.71 -9.74
CA TYR A 129 22.92 -21.16 -8.60
C TYR A 129 22.06 -22.35 -9.00
N LYS A 130 21.92 -23.33 -8.11
CA LYS A 130 21.01 -24.47 -8.29
C LYS A 130 20.17 -24.68 -7.05
N VAL A 131 18.91 -25.05 -7.25
CA VAL A 131 18.06 -25.58 -6.19
C VAL A 131 18.40 -27.05 -6.04
N VAL A 132 18.76 -27.44 -4.82
CA VAL A 132 19.08 -28.82 -4.47
C VAL A 132 18.25 -29.24 -3.27
N GLU A 133 17.87 -30.50 -3.23
CA GLU A 133 17.19 -31.09 -2.08
C GLU A 133 18.13 -32.09 -1.42
N SER A 134 18.27 -31.99 -0.10
CA SER A 134 19.09 -32.94 0.66
C SER A 134 18.50 -33.11 2.04
N LYS A 135 18.29 -34.37 2.43
CA LYS A 135 17.66 -34.77 3.70
C LYS A 135 16.30 -34.06 3.92
N GLY A 136 15.46 -34.01 2.89
CA GLY A 136 14.13 -33.38 2.93
C GLY A 136 14.12 -31.85 2.96
N VAL A 137 15.28 -31.18 2.90
CA VAL A 137 15.37 -29.72 2.95
C VAL A 137 15.86 -29.19 1.60
N LYS A 138 15.03 -28.35 0.96
CA LYS A 138 15.37 -27.62 -0.27
C LYS A 138 16.30 -26.46 0.05
N ARG A 139 17.38 -26.31 -0.71
CA ARG A 139 18.41 -25.27 -0.54
C ARG A 139 18.78 -24.68 -1.90
N ILE A 140 19.24 -23.44 -1.91
CA ILE A 140 19.91 -22.85 -3.06
C ILE A 140 21.41 -22.88 -2.79
N VAL A 141 22.17 -23.40 -3.75
CA VAL A 141 23.64 -23.52 -3.66
C VAL A 141 24.33 -22.77 -4.80
N ASP A 142 25.47 -22.15 -4.49
CA ASP A 142 26.39 -21.59 -5.47
C ASP A 142 27.33 -22.68 -5.99
N THR A 143 27.18 -23.05 -7.26
CA THR A 143 27.93 -24.14 -7.90
C THR A 143 29.41 -23.80 -8.10
N ARG A 144 29.78 -22.53 -7.99
CA ARG A 144 31.17 -22.06 -8.12
C ARG A 144 31.97 -22.26 -6.83
N LYS A 145 31.29 -22.52 -5.70
CA LYS A 145 31.93 -22.68 -4.38
C LYS A 145 32.02 -24.15 -3.97
N LYS A 146 33.18 -24.55 -3.45
CA LYS A 146 33.41 -25.89 -2.89
C LYS A 146 32.95 -26.02 -1.43
N LYS A 147 33.21 -25.00 -0.60
CA LYS A 147 32.78 -24.90 0.81
C LYS A 147 31.81 -23.71 0.97
N ASP A 148 30.95 -23.74 1.99
CA ASP A 148 29.96 -22.69 2.28
C ASP A 148 29.09 -22.27 1.09
N ARG A 149 28.72 -23.24 0.25
CA ARG A 149 27.97 -23.00 -0.98
C ARG A 149 26.49 -22.69 -0.77
N VAL A 150 25.93 -22.93 0.41
CA VAL A 150 24.50 -22.72 0.68
C VAL A 150 24.21 -21.24 0.86
N ILE A 151 23.44 -20.67 -0.07
CA ILE A 151 23.03 -19.26 -0.04
C ILE A 151 21.64 -19.07 0.54
N ALA A 152 20.77 -20.08 0.47
CA ALA A 152 19.46 -20.02 1.09
C ALA A 152 18.93 -21.42 1.42
N THR A 153 18.11 -21.49 2.46
CA THR A 153 17.41 -22.72 2.87
C THR A 153 15.91 -22.47 2.79
N LYS A 154 15.15 -23.42 2.26
CA LYS A 154 13.68 -23.35 2.27
C LYS A 154 13.18 -23.66 3.67
N ASP A 155 12.41 -22.74 4.22
CA ASP A 155 11.86 -22.84 5.56
C ASP A 155 10.59 -21.98 5.65
N THR A 156 9.77 -22.24 6.66
CA THR A 156 8.54 -21.50 6.91
C THR A 156 8.87 -20.27 7.76
N LYS A 157 8.50 -19.09 7.26
CA LYS A 157 8.70 -17.84 8.02
C LYS A 157 7.41 -17.06 8.12
N THR A 158 7.05 -16.68 9.34
CA THR A 158 5.94 -15.78 9.62
C THR A 158 6.30 -14.34 9.23
N ARG A 159 5.44 -13.70 8.45
CA ARG A 159 5.53 -12.27 8.14
C ARG A 159 5.19 -11.45 9.39
N LYS A 160 6.00 -10.42 9.64
CA LYS A 160 5.68 -9.41 10.65
C LYS A 160 4.71 -8.41 10.03
N ILE A 161 3.69 -8.01 10.78
CA ILE A 161 2.88 -6.84 10.43
C ILE A 161 3.79 -5.63 10.61
N ILE A 162 3.97 -4.86 9.55
CA ILE A 162 4.82 -3.65 9.55
C ILE A 162 3.99 -2.38 9.64
N PHE A 163 2.72 -2.45 9.23
CA PHE A 163 1.81 -1.32 9.20
C PHE A 163 0.38 -1.86 9.33
N ASP A 164 -0.34 -1.48 10.39
CA ASP A 164 -1.72 -1.92 10.59
C ASP A 164 -2.66 -1.03 9.78
N PHE A 165 -3.14 -1.56 8.65
CA PHE A 165 -3.90 -0.74 7.69
C PHE A 165 -5.19 -0.16 8.29
N TYR A 166 -5.97 -0.97 9.00
CA TYR A 166 -7.27 -0.54 9.51
C TYR A 166 -7.10 0.48 10.64
N LYS A 167 -6.19 0.21 11.57
CA LYS A 167 -5.90 1.14 12.66
C LYS A 167 -5.42 2.50 12.14
N GLU A 168 -4.52 2.50 11.17
CA GLU A 168 -3.95 3.73 10.61
C GLU A 168 -4.94 4.48 9.70
N ALA A 169 -5.83 3.77 9.00
CA ALA A 169 -6.90 4.39 8.23
C ALA A 169 -7.92 5.06 9.15
N ASP A 170 -8.40 4.35 10.18
CA ASP A 170 -9.41 4.85 11.10
C ASP A 170 -8.95 6.11 11.84
N SER A 171 -7.68 6.15 12.28
CA SER A 171 -7.12 7.30 12.99
C SER A 171 -6.96 8.58 12.14
N ARG A 172 -7.09 8.48 10.81
CA ARG A 172 -6.93 9.61 9.87
C ARG A 172 -8.27 10.07 9.27
N ILE A 173 -9.26 9.19 9.29
CA ILE A 173 -10.61 9.48 8.78
C ILE A 173 -11.45 10.18 9.85
N LEU A 174 -11.32 9.76 11.11
CA LEU A 174 -11.96 10.34 12.29
C LEU A 174 -11.25 11.62 12.74
#